data_AF-A0A2V8V5J6-F1
#
_entry.id   AF-A0A2V8V5J6-F1
#
_cell.length_a   1.000
_cell.length_b   1.000
_cell.length_c   1.000
_cell.angle_alpha   90.00
_cell.angle_beta   90.00
_cell.angle_gamma   90.00
#
_symmetry.space_group_name_H-M   'P 1'
#
loop_
_entity.id
_entity.type
_entity.pdbx_description
1 polymer ?
#
loop_
_entity_poly.entity_id
_entity_poly.type
_entity_poly.pdbx_seq_one_letter_code
_entity_poly.pdbx_strand_id
1 'polypeptide(L)'
;TIYRSDKDRRRGSNGIRVRVMEYTLDGVAGAEPMYRLVTSILDPNQAPAQELAALYHERWEIETALDELKTHLRGSKIVLRSKTPDLVRQEFYGLMMTHFAIRGLMHEAALQGREDPDRLSFLHAVRVVRRKLPQFVAIPPSGEKSVS
;
A
#
# COMPACT_ATOMS: atom_id res chain seq x y z
N THR A 1 -18.56 -20.09 -11.46
CA THR A 1 -18.44 -20.75 -10.15
C THR A 1 -17.09 -21.41 -10.07
N ILE A 2 -16.35 -21.15 -9.00
CA ILE A 2 -15.05 -21.79 -8.72
C ILE A 2 -15.28 -22.93 -7.73
N TYR A 3 -14.66 -24.07 -7.98
CA TYR A 3 -14.73 -25.25 -7.11
C TYR A 3 -13.34 -25.51 -6.53
N ARG A 4 -13.29 -25.93 -5.26
CA ARG A 4 -12.03 -26.27 -4.58
C ARG A 4 -11.39 -27.54 -5.13
N SER A 5 -12.20 -28.47 -5.64
CA SER A 5 -11.75 -29.77 -6.14
C SER A 5 -12.60 -30.25 -7.32
N ASP A 6 -12.06 -31.18 -8.11
CA ASP A 6 -12.80 -31.83 -9.20
C ASP A 6 -13.98 -32.67 -8.71
N LYS A 7 -13.88 -33.24 -7.51
CA LYS A 7 -14.98 -33.98 -6.88
C LYS A 7 -16.17 -33.06 -6.60
N ASP A 8 -15.91 -31.89 -6.04
CA ASP A 8 -16.92 -30.86 -5.80
C ASP A 8 -17.53 -30.36 -7.11
N ARG A 9 -16.70 -30.15 -8.14
CA ARG A 9 -17.14 -29.76 -9.49
C ARG A 9 -18.08 -30.79 -10.11
N ARG A 10 -17.72 -32.09 -10.06
CA ARG A 10 -18.56 -33.18 -10.60
C ARG A 10 -19.89 -33.33 -9.87
N ARG A 11 -19.90 -33.06 -8.56
CA ARG A 11 -21.11 -33.15 -7.73
C ARG A 11 -21.95 -31.87 -7.72
N GLY A 12 -21.43 -30.77 -8.26
CA GLY A 12 -22.05 -29.45 -8.17
C GLY A 12 -22.17 -28.92 -6.74
N SER A 13 -21.36 -29.43 -5.79
CA SER A 13 -21.41 -29.07 -4.38
C SER A 13 -20.31 -28.06 -4.03
N ASN A 14 -20.50 -27.24 -2.99
CA ASN A 14 -19.47 -26.34 -2.43
C ASN A 14 -18.85 -25.37 -3.46
N GLY A 15 -19.59 -24.99 -4.50
CA GLY A 15 -19.13 -24.02 -5.49
C GLY A 15 -19.23 -22.59 -4.98
N ILE A 16 -18.17 -21.81 -5.15
CA ILE A 16 -18.16 -20.37 -4.86
C ILE A 16 -18.60 -19.63 -6.12
N ARG A 17 -19.72 -18.91 -6.04
CA ARG A 17 -20.17 -18.05 -7.13
C ARG A 17 -19.29 -16.80 -7.18
N VAL A 18 -18.80 -16.49 -8.37
CA VAL A 18 -17.94 -15.34 -8.64
C VAL A 18 -18.37 -14.71 -9.95
N ARG A 19 -18.03 -13.43 -10.12
CA ARG A 19 -18.12 -12.72 -11.39
C ARG A 19 -16.74 -12.62 -12.01
N VAL A 20 -16.66 -12.88 -13.31
CA VAL A 20 -15.43 -12.77 -14.09
C VAL A 20 -15.59 -11.59 -15.04
N MET A 21 -14.58 -10.73 -15.10
CA MET A 21 -14.49 -9.63 -16.06
C MET A 21 -13.26 -9.86 -16.93
N GLU A 22 -13.41 -9.61 -18.22
CA GLU A 22 -12.34 -9.70 -19.20
C GLU A 22 -12.19 -8.34 -19.87
N TYR A 23 -10.96 -7.87 -20.00
CA TYR A 23 -10.66 -6.57 -20.59
C TYR A 23 -9.28 -6.54 -21.22
N THR A 24 -9.08 -5.59 -22.14
CA THR A 24 -7.79 -5.30 -22.78
C THR A 24 -7.34 -3.91 -22.41
N LEU A 25 -6.03 -3.65 -22.53
CA LEU A 25 -5.45 -2.33 -22.34
C LEU A 25 -4.88 -1.84 -23.66
N ASP A 26 -5.64 -0.99 -24.33
CA ASP A 26 -5.24 -0.46 -25.62
C ASP A 26 -4.16 0.62 -25.43
N GLY A 27 -3.10 0.55 -26.23
CA GLY A 27 -2.02 1.54 -26.22
C GLY A 27 -1.01 1.42 -25.06
N VAL A 28 -1.11 0.39 -24.21
CA VAL A 28 -0.13 0.13 -23.14
C VAL A 28 0.94 -0.84 -23.65
N ALA A 29 2.18 -0.35 -23.74
CA ALA A 29 3.31 -1.17 -24.18
C ALA A 29 3.59 -2.32 -23.20
N GLY A 30 3.68 -3.54 -23.72
CA GLY A 30 3.92 -4.74 -22.91
C GLY A 30 2.68 -5.26 -22.16
N ALA A 31 1.49 -4.75 -22.45
CA ALA A 31 0.26 -5.28 -21.87
C ALA A 31 -0.02 -6.71 -22.34
N GLU A 32 -0.57 -7.53 -21.43
CA GLU A 32 -1.09 -8.85 -21.78
C GLU A 32 -2.24 -8.74 -22.80
N PRO A 33 -2.40 -9.72 -23.71
CA PRO A 33 -3.46 -9.71 -24.72
C PRO A 33 -4.87 -9.67 -24.14
N MET A 34 -5.06 -10.17 -22.91
CA MET A 34 -6.33 -10.19 -22.21
C MET A 34 -6.09 -10.31 -20.70
N TYR A 35 -6.67 -9.39 -19.94
CA TYR A 35 -6.71 -9.46 -18.48
C TYR A 35 -8.01 -10.08 -18.02
N ARG A 36 -7.94 -10.88 -16.96
CA ARG A 36 -9.11 -11.50 -16.32
C ARG A 36 -9.12 -11.20 -14.84
N LEU A 37 -10.16 -10.49 -14.39
CA LEU A 37 -10.40 -10.16 -12.99
C LEU A 37 -11.55 -11.01 -12.45
N VAL A 38 -11.37 -11.54 -11.23
CA VAL A 38 -12.39 -12.31 -10.51
C VAL A 38 -12.80 -11.54 -9.27
N THR A 39 -14.10 -11.36 -9.05
CA THR A 39 -14.64 -10.70 -7.86
C THR A 39 -15.80 -11.49 -7.25
N SER A 40 -15.96 -11.37 -5.93
CA SER A 40 -17.12 -11.85 -5.18
C SER A 40 -18.32 -10.91 -5.28
N ILE A 41 -18.15 -9.68 -5.79
CA ILE A 41 -19.25 -8.73 -6.02
C ILE A 41 -20.01 -9.14 -7.28
N LEU A 42 -21.17 -9.76 -7.10
CA LEU A 42 -21.92 -10.38 -8.21
C LEU A 42 -22.76 -9.38 -9.01
N ASP A 43 -23.18 -8.27 -8.39
CA ASP A 43 -24.02 -7.24 -9.01
C ASP A 43 -23.17 -6.26 -9.84
N PRO A 44 -23.37 -6.17 -11.17
CA PRO A 44 -22.65 -5.23 -12.02
C PRO A 44 -22.86 -3.77 -11.69
N ASN A 45 -24.01 -3.41 -11.12
CA ASN A 45 -24.32 -2.02 -10.79
C ASN A 45 -23.61 -1.55 -9.52
N GLN A 46 -23.30 -2.47 -8.60
CA GLN A 46 -22.55 -2.17 -7.38
C GLN A 46 -21.05 -2.06 -7.62
N ALA A 47 -20.53 -2.74 -8.65
CA ALA A 47 -19.13 -2.66 -9.03
C ALA A 47 -18.98 -2.76 -10.55
N PRO A 48 -19.03 -1.62 -11.26
CA PRO A 48 -18.88 -1.58 -12.71
C PRO A 48 -17.54 -2.17 -13.17
N ALA A 49 -17.53 -2.87 -14.30
CA ALA A 49 -16.34 -3.58 -14.77
C ALA A 49 -15.16 -2.64 -15.08
N GLN A 50 -15.47 -1.45 -15.61
CA GLN A 50 -14.47 -0.44 -15.96
C GLN A 50 -13.79 0.15 -14.71
N GLU A 51 -14.57 0.44 -13.66
CA GLU A 51 -14.03 0.91 -12.38
C GLU A 51 -13.19 -0.18 -11.69
N LEU A 52 -13.66 -1.43 -11.71
CA LEU A 52 -12.89 -2.54 -11.16
C LEU A 52 -11.59 -2.79 -11.93
N ALA A 53 -11.58 -2.64 -13.25
CA ALA A 53 -10.36 -2.72 -14.05
C ALA A 53 -9.37 -1.61 -13.67
N ALA A 54 -9.84 -0.35 -13.55
CA ALA A 54 -9.01 0.77 -13.12
C ALA A 54 -8.42 0.56 -11.71
N LEU A 55 -9.25 0.17 -10.74
CA LEU A 55 -8.80 -0.14 -9.37
C LEU A 55 -7.81 -1.31 -9.31
N TYR A 56 -7.96 -2.29 -10.20
CA TYR A 56 -7.02 -3.40 -10.25
C TYR A 56 -5.63 -2.96 -10.75
N HIS A 57 -5.56 -1.89 -11.55
CA HIS A 57 -4.29 -1.24 -11.86
C HIS A 57 -3.70 -0.52 -10.66
N GLU A 58 -4.51 0.21 -9.88
CA GLU A 58 -4.07 0.82 -8.62
C GLU A 58 -3.54 -0.20 -7.61
N ARG A 59 -3.88 -1.49 -7.74
CA ARG A 59 -3.26 -2.54 -6.90
C ARG A 59 -1.74 -2.62 -7.07
N TRP A 60 -1.19 -2.22 -8.22
CA TRP A 60 0.26 -2.15 -8.41
C TRP A 60 0.94 -1.19 -7.44
N GLU A 61 0.20 -0.26 -6.82
CA GLU A 61 0.71 0.58 -5.73
C GLU A 61 1.20 -0.22 -4.52
N ILE A 62 0.78 -1.48 -4.35
CA ILE A 62 1.38 -2.33 -3.33
C ILE A 62 2.87 -2.59 -3.59
N GLU A 63 3.28 -2.68 -4.85
CA GLU A 63 4.69 -2.84 -5.22
C GLU A 63 5.46 -1.57 -4.91
N THR A 64 4.88 -0.40 -5.22
CA THR A 64 5.40 0.91 -4.82
C THR A 64 5.58 0.99 -3.30
N ALA A 65 4.56 0.63 -2.51
CA ALA A 65 4.64 0.64 -1.05
C ALA A 65 5.70 -0.33 -0.51
N LEU A 66 5.87 -1.50 -1.15
CA LEU A 66 6.92 -2.45 -0.80
C LEU A 66 8.32 -1.91 -1.12
N ASP A 67 8.50 -1.21 -2.25
CA ASP A 67 9.76 -0.56 -2.60
C ASP A 67 10.07 0.59 -1.64
N GLU A 68 9.08 1.41 -1.29
CA GLU A 68 9.22 2.46 -0.28
C GLU A 68 9.72 1.92 1.05
N LEU A 69 9.14 0.82 1.52
CA LEU A 69 9.53 0.18 2.77
C LEU A 69 10.93 -0.43 2.70
N LYS A 70 11.21 -1.21 1.64
CA LYS A 70 12.45 -2.01 1.51
C LYS A 70 13.65 -1.18 1.08
N THR A 71 13.43 -0.20 0.22
CA THR A 71 14.49 0.52 -0.50
C THR A 71 14.65 1.94 0.04
N HIS A 72 13.56 2.70 0.11
CA HIS A 72 13.64 4.14 0.40
C HIS A 72 13.67 4.47 1.90
N LEU A 73 12.83 3.79 2.70
CA LEU A 73 12.74 4.04 4.14
C LEU A 73 13.85 3.32 4.90
N ARG A 74 13.95 2.00 4.71
CA ARG A 74 14.98 1.17 5.35
C ARG A 74 16.36 1.43 4.76
N GLY A 75 16.46 1.70 3.47
CA GLY A 75 17.72 1.70 2.72
C GLY A 75 18.00 0.33 2.09
N SER A 76 18.34 0.35 0.79
CA SER A 76 18.52 -0.86 -0.03
C SER A 76 19.58 -1.85 0.48
N LYS A 77 20.56 -1.38 1.26
CA LYS A 77 21.65 -2.20 1.81
C LYS A 77 21.53 -2.52 3.30
N ILE A 78 20.50 -2.02 3.98
CA ILE A 78 20.32 -2.21 5.42
C ILE A 78 19.52 -3.49 5.67
N VAL A 79 20.09 -4.41 6.46
CA VAL A 79 19.42 -5.62 6.94
C VAL A 79 18.86 -5.34 8.34
N LEU A 80 17.76 -6.01 8.70
CA LEU A 80 17.24 -5.95 10.08
C LEU A 80 18.33 -6.36 11.06
N ARG A 81 18.53 -5.56 12.11
CA ARG A 81 19.67 -5.71 13.04
C ARG A 81 19.41 -6.77 14.11
N SER A 82 18.14 -7.00 14.43
CA SER A 82 17.70 -7.89 15.50
C SER A 82 18.11 -9.34 15.25
N LYS A 83 18.42 -10.08 16.33
CA LYS A 83 18.95 -11.47 16.25
C LYS A 83 17.98 -12.54 16.74
N THR A 84 16.79 -12.16 17.21
CA THR A 84 15.73 -13.09 17.61
C THR A 84 14.48 -12.86 16.76
N PRO A 85 13.66 -13.90 16.49
CA PRO A 85 12.46 -13.76 15.67
C PRO A 85 11.49 -12.69 16.19
N ASP A 86 11.31 -12.59 17.50
CA ASP A 86 10.38 -11.63 18.10
C ASP A 86 10.84 -10.17 17.91
N LEU A 87 12.14 -9.90 18.12
CA LEU A 87 12.70 -8.57 17.89
C LEU A 87 12.76 -8.20 16.40
N VAL A 88 12.95 -9.19 15.51
CA VAL A 88 12.85 -8.98 14.06
C VAL A 88 11.43 -8.55 13.67
N ARG A 89 10.39 -9.18 14.23
CA ARG A 89 9.00 -8.73 14.01
C ARG A 89 8.78 -7.33 14.55
N GLN A 90 9.27 -7.02 15.74
CA GLN A 90 9.17 -5.68 16.33
C GLN A 90 9.83 -4.62 15.43
N GLU A 91 11.03 -4.89 14.92
CA GLU A 91 11.75 -3.99 14.02
C GLU A 91 10.98 -3.74 12.72
N PHE A 92 10.40 -4.81 12.15
CA PHE A 92 9.54 -4.72 10.97
C PHE A 92 8.29 -3.86 11.24
N TYR A 93 7.61 -4.06 12.37
CA TYR A 93 6.47 -3.21 12.75
C TYR A 93 6.88 -1.75 12.97
N GLY A 94 8.07 -1.50 13.52
CA GLY A 94 8.63 -0.14 13.61
C GLY A 94 8.78 0.53 12.25
N LEU A 95 9.30 -0.21 11.25
CA LEU A 95 9.40 0.27 9.87
C LEU A 95 8.02 0.53 9.25
N MET A 96 7.05 -0.37 9.45
CA MET A 96 5.67 -0.17 8.97
C MET A 96 5.03 1.08 9.58
N MET A 97 5.10 1.24 10.90
CA MET A 97 4.54 2.42 11.58
C MET A 97 5.19 3.71 11.05
N THR A 98 6.50 3.71 10.83
CA THR A 98 7.22 4.86 10.27
C THR A 98 6.76 5.16 8.84
N HIS A 99 6.58 4.14 8.00
CA HIS A 99 6.06 4.29 6.64
C HIS A 99 4.67 4.93 6.64
N PHE A 100 3.74 4.39 7.46
CA PHE A 100 2.40 4.94 7.59
C PHE A 100 2.37 6.37 8.13
N ALA A 101 3.22 6.70 9.11
CA ALA A 101 3.33 8.07 9.61
C ALA A 101 3.77 9.05 8.52
N ILE A 102 4.76 8.68 7.70
CA ILE A 102 5.22 9.51 6.58
C ILE A 102 4.12 9.65 5.50
N ARG A 103 3.44 8.55 5.15
CA ARG A 103 2.31 8.58 4.20
C ARG A 103 1.14 9.43 4.73
N GLY A 104 0.86 9.39 6.03
CA GLY A 104 -0.12 10.27 6.68
C GLY A 104 0.24 11.75 6.52
N LEU A 105 1.49 12.12 6.80
CA LEU A 105 1.97 13.50 6.61
C LEU A 105 1.91 13.94 5.13
N MET A 106 2.26 13.04 4.19
CA MET A 106 2.14 13.32 2.76
C MET A 106 0.67 13.55 2.37
N HIS A 107 -0.24 12.72 2.87
CA HIS A 107 -1.67 12.86 2.61
C HIS A 107 -2.21 14.20 3.12
N GLU A 108 -1.88 14.59 4.35
CA GLU A 108 -2.26 15.89 4.90
C GLU A 108 -1.70 17.05 4.07
N ALA A 109 -0.43 16.98 3.65
CA ALA A 109 0.19 18.00 2.80
C ALA A 109 -0.47 18.09 1.42
N ALA A 110 -0.82 16.95 0.82
CA ALA A 110 -1.51 16.88 -0.46
C ALA A 110 -2.91 17.52 -0.38
N LEU A 111 -3.68 17.22 0.68
CA LEU A 111 -4.98 17.83 0.93
C LEU A 111 -4.88 19.36 1.06
N GLN A 112 -3.88 19.87 1.79
CA GLN A 112 -3.64 21.30 1.91
C GLN A 112 -3.26 21.94 0.55
N GLY A 113 -2.49 21.23 -0.26
CA GLY A 113 -2.09 21.66 -1.61
C GLY A 113 -3.15 21.46 -2.69
N ARG A 114 -4.27 20.78 -2.39
CA ARG A 114 -5.27 20.31 -3.37
C ARG A 114 -4.65 19.47 -4.49
N GLU A 115 -3.65 18.66 -4.13
CA GLU A 115 -2.98 17.73 -5.03
C GLU A 115 -3.37 16.29 -4.69
N ASP A 116 -3.20 15.40 -5.67
CA ASP A 116 -3.31 13.97 -5.45
C ASP A 116 -2.11 13.47 -4.60
N PRO A 117 -2.34 12.82 -3.45
CA PRO A 117 -1.28 12.26 -2.60
C PRO A 117 -0.28 11.37 -3.34
N ASP A 118 -0.72 10.65 -4.38
CA ASP A 118 0.13 9.71 -5.12
C ASP A 118 1.11 10.41 -6.06
N ARG A 119 0.92 11.72 -6.30
CA ARG A 119 1.88 12.56 -7.01
C ARG A 119 3.06 13.01 -6.14
N LEU A 120 2.98 12.83 -4.82
CA LEU A 120 4.05 13.23 -3.91
C LEU A 120 5.14 12.15 -3.83
N SER A 121 6.40 12.56 -3.97
CA SER A 121 7.53 11.64 -3.84
C SER A 121 7.77 11.23 -2.38
N PHE A 122 7.60 9.94 -2.08
CA PHE A 122 7.87 9.39 -0.75
C PHE A 122 9.34 9.57 -0.33
N LEU A 123 10.30 9.33 -1.23
CA LEU A 123 11.71 9.58 -0.97
C LEU A 123 11.98 11.04 -0.59
N HIS A 124 11.32 11.99 -1.25
CA HIS A 124 11.40 13.40 -0.89
C HIS A 124 10.84 13.64 0.51
N ALA A 125 9.67 13.07 0.82
CA ALA A 125 9.05 13.19 2.14
C ALA A 125 9.95 12.64 3.27
N VAL A 126 10.56 11.46 3.09
CA VAL A 126 11.56 10.90 4.04
C VAL A 126 12.71 11.88 4.27
N ARG A 127 13.24 12.49 3.21
CA ARG A 127 14.34 13.47 3.31
C ARG A 127 13.90 14.73 4.06
N VAL A 128 12.69 15.23 3.81
CA VAL A 128 12.13 16.39 4.51
C VAL A 128 11.96 16.07 6.00
N VAL A 129 11.32 14.95 6.33
CA VAL A 129 11.11 14.50 7.71
C VAL A 129 12.44 14.34 8.44
N ARG A 130 13.43 13.64 7.87
CA ARG A 130 14.77 13.49 8.47
C ARG A 130 15.47 14.83 8.73
N ARG A 131 15.34 15.79 7.82
CA ARG A 131 15.91 17.13 7.98
C ARG A 131 15.21 17.94 9.07
N LYS A 132 13.91 17.72 9.28
CA LYS A 132 13.10 18.46 10.25
C LYS A 132 13.04 17.82 11.63
N LEU A 133 13.25 16.50 11.74
CA LEU A 133 13.17 15.76 12.99
C LEU A 133 14.01 16.37 14.13
N PRO A 134 15.27 16.81 13.92
CA PRO A 134 16.06 17.44 14.99
C PRO A 134 15.43 18.73 15.55
N GLN A 135 14.62 19.43 14.76
CA GLN A 135 13.95 20.67 15.18
C GLN A 135 12.73 20.40 16.06
N PHE A 136 12.10 19.23 15.91
CA PHE A 136 10.91 18.81 16.67
C PHE A 136 11.25 17.92 17.87
N VAL A 137 12.37 17.20 17.84
CA VAL A 137 12.82 16.29 18.91
C VAL A 137 13.79 16.99 19.89
N ALA A 138 13.95 18.31 19.77
CA ALA A 138 14.54 19.10 20.84
C ALA A 138 13.56 19.14 22.02
N ILE A 139 13.60 18.11 22.88
CA ILE A 139 13.09 18.22 24.24
C ILE A 139 14.02 19.23 24.91
N PRO A 140 13.56 20.45 25.23
CA PRO A 140 14.41 21.38 25.96
C PRO A 140 14.79 20.72 27.29
N PRO A 141 16.07 20.77 27.72
CA PRO A 141 16.50 20.19 28.99
C PRO A 141 15.80 20.84 30.20
N SER A 142 15.14 21.98 30.00
CA SER A 142 14.24 22.61 30.97
C SER A 142 12.79 22.30 30.60
N GLY A 143 12.06 21.65 31.51
CA GLY A 143 10.61 21.49 31.39
C GLY A 143 9.88 22.83 31.33
N GLU A 144 8.64 22.84 30.84
CA GLU A 144 7.81 24.04 30.74
C GLU A 144 7.80 24.81 32.06
N LYS A 145 8.21 26.08 32.03
CA LYS A 145 8.00 26.97 33.18
C LYS A 145 6.50 27.12 33.35
N SER A 146 5.96 26.56 34.43
CA SER A 146 4.59 26.89 34.87
C SER A 146 4.44 28.40 34.88
N VAL A 147 3.55 28.89 34.05
CA VAL A 147 3.12 30.29 34.06
C VAL A 147 2.34 30.46 35.35
N SER A 148 2.91 31.21 36.29
CA SER A 148 2.20 31.70 37.50
C SER A 148 1.26 32.85 37.14
#